data_AF-A0A1L5FA45-F1
#
_entry.id   AF-A0A1L5FA45-F1
#
_cell.length_a   1.000
_cell.length_b   1.000
_cell.length_c   1.000
_cell.angle_alpha   90.00
_cell.angle_beta   90.00
_cell.angle_gamma   90.00
#
_symmetry.space_group_name_H-M   'P 1'
#
loop_
_entity.id
_entity.type
_entity.pdbx_description
1 polymer ?
#
loop_
_entity_poly.entity_id
_entity_poly.type
_entity_poly.pdbx_seq_one_letter_code
_entity_poly.pdbx_strand_id
1 'polypeptide(L)'
;MKEKNELEIIKKRLQKAYSMTIREQKKWSKKIKELEVLSVKLEKSTGKHFLDEEGVKLLISANKEISRELSEERWGDGIGKYFEENPEVNELLEACSDIDYAFRIRSFTVLKLKIEKYKEAFKFVEKTYGDTKTLGIRELTPDESKKVDKDLEQIGWL
;
A
#
# COMPACT_ATOMS: atom_id res chain seq x y z
N MET A 1 -17.78 17.12 19.25
CA MET A 1 -17.19 17.87 18.11
C MET A 1 -15.67 17.86 18.16
N LYS A 2 -15.04 18.11 19.33
CA LYS A 2 -13.59 18.05 19.56
C LYS A 2 -12.92 16.73 19.12
N GLU A 3 -13.46 15.58 19.54
CA GLU A 3 -12.89 14.25 19.22
C GLU A 3 -12.91 13.91 17.72
N LYS A 4 -13.93 14.39 16.98
CA LYS A 4 -13.98 14.21 15.51
C LYS A 4 -12.87 15.00 14.80
N ASN A 5 -12.58 16.21 15.28
CA ASN A 5 -11.47 17.03 14.76
C ASN A 5 -10.11 16.42 15.11
N GLU A 6 -9.96 15.89 16.32
CA GLU A 6 -8.75 15.18 16.74
C GLU A 6 -8.52 13.93 15.89
N LEU A 7 -9.56 13.15 15.61
CA LEU A 7 -9.46 11.97 14.73
C LEU A 7 -9.00 12.36 13.32
N GLU A 8 -9.51 13.47 12.77
CA GLU A 8 -9.10 13.95 11.44
C GLU A 8 -7.63 14.39 11.42
N ILE A 9 -7.14 15.01 12.49
CA ILE A 9 -5.72 15.36 12.64
C ILE A 9 -4.86 14.10 12.70
N ILE A 10 -5.26 13.09 13.49
CA ILE A 10 -4.55 11.82 13.60
C ILE A 10 -4.51 11.10 12.25
N LYS A 11 -5.64 11.08 11.52
CA LYS A 11 -5.73 10.51 10.17
C LYS A 11 -4.72 11.15 9.22
N LYS A 12 -4.64 12.48 9.18
CA LYS A 12 -3.66 13.19 8.33
C LYS A 12 -2.21 12.89 8.72
N ARG A 13 -1.92 12.77 10.02
CA ARG A 13 -0.58 12.41 10.50
C ARG A 13 -0.20 10.98 10.14
N LEU A 14 -1.11 10.03 10.29
CA LEU A 14 -0.92 8.63 9.87
C LEU A 14 -0.73 8.52 8.35
N GLN A 15 -1.54 9.24 7.57
CA GLN A 15 -1.39 9.31 6.11
C GLN A 15 0.01 9.78 5.73
N LYS A 16 0.47 10.89 6.31
CA LYS A 16 1.83 11.40 6.08
C LYS A 16 2.90 10.40 6.53
N ALA A 17 2.70 9.72 7.64
CA ALA A 17 3.68 8.74 8.13
C ALA A 17 3.81 7.53 7.20
N TYR A 18 2.70 7.03 6.66
CA TYR A 18 2.72 5.87 5.76
C TYR A 18 3.18 6.20 4.35
N SER A 19 3.15 7.48 3.94
CA SER A 19 3.74 7.94 2.68
C SER A 19 5.25 8.17 2.75
N MET A 20 5.88 8.06 3.93
CA MET A 20 7.34 8.17 4.08
C MET A 20 8.06 6.91 3.57
N THR A 21 9.36 7.00 3.34
CA THR A 21 10.20 5.83 2.99
C THR A 21 10.18 4.76 4.10
N ILE A 22 10.44 3.49 3.78
CA ILE A 22 10.52 2.40 4.77
C ILE A 22 11.53 2.73 5.88
N ARG A 23 12.67 3.33 5.51
CA ARG A 23 13.71 3.76 6.45
C ARG A 23 13.19 4.80 7.45
N GLU A 24 12.43 5.78 6.98
CA GLU A 24 11.80 6.79 7.84
C GLU A 24 10.67 6.21 8.69
N GLN A 25 9.87 5.30 8.13
CA GLN A 25 8.84 4.59 8.90
C GLN A 25 9.46 3.77 10.04
N LYS A 26 10.57 3.08 9.79
CA LYS A 26 11.34 2.37 10.83
C LYS A 26 11.84 3.32 11.91
N LYS A 27 12.43 4.47 11.51
CA LYS A 27 12.90 5.52 12.43
C LYS A 27 11.79 6.06 13.33
N TRP A 28 10.57 6.23 12.80
CA TRP A 28 9.43 6.79 13.53
C TRP A 28 8.43 5.75 14.03
N SER A 29 8.76 4.46 13.96
CA SER A 29 7.86 3.34 14.22
C SER A 29 7.11 3.43 15.56
N LYS A 30 7.79 3.86 16.63
CA LYS A 30 7.17 4.08 17.94
C LYS A 30 6.07 5.14 17.88
N LYS A 31 6.33 6.27 17.21
CA LYS A 31 5.38 7.38 17.10
C LYS A 31 4.19 7.02 16.22
N ILE A 32 4.43 6.24 15.16
CA ILE A 32 3.38 5.72 14.29
C ILE A 32 2.44 4.82 15.10
N LYS A 33 2.98 3.88 15.89
CA LYS A 33 2.18 3.04 16.79
C LYS A 33 1.36 3.83 17.81
N GLU A 34 1.92 4.90 18.37
CA GLU A 34 1.16 5.78 19.28
C GLU A 34 -0.03 6.44 18.57
N LEU A 35 0.15 6.88 17.32
CA LEU A 35 -0.92 7.47 16.51
C LEU A 35 -2.00 6.44 16.14
N GLU A 36 -1.63 5.20 15.82
CA GLU A 36 -2.57 4.09 15.56
C GLU A 36 -3.40 3.77 16.81
N VAL A 37 -2.78 3.70 17.99
CA VAL A 37 -3.51 3.46 19.24
C VAL A 37 -4.46 4.63 19.54
N LEU A 38 -4.06 5.86 19.26
CA LEU A 38 -4.91 7.03 19.41
C LEU A 38 -6.09 7.02 18.43
N SER A 39 -5.89 6.60 17.18
CA SER A 39 -6.98 6.50 16.21
C SER A 39 -8.02 5.49 16.66
N VAL A 40 -7.62 4.31 17.17
CA VAL A 40 -8.55 3.31 17.72
C VAL A 40 -9.39 3.88 18.86
N LYS A 41 -8.75 4.61 19.80
CA LYS A 41 -9.45 5.21 20.94
C LYS A 41 -10.50 6.24 20.49
N LEU A 42 -10.13 7.10 19.54
CA LEU A 42 -11.01 8.15 19.01
C LEU A 42 -12.12 7.58 18.10
N GLU A 43 -11.86 6.51 17.36
CA GLU A 43 -12.88 5.82 16.57
C GLU A 43 -13.95 5.20 17.49
N LYS A 44 -13.53 4.55 18.58
CA LYS A 44 -14.44 4.04 19.61
C LYS A 44 -15.26 5.16 20.25
N SER A 45 -14.64 6.29 20.64
CA SER A 45 -15.36 7.38 21.30
C SER A 45 -16.35 8.09 20.38
N THR A 46 -16.08 8.09 19.07
CA THR A 46 -16.97 8.70 18.06
C THR A 46 -18.06 7.76 17.54
N GLY A 47 -18.21 6.56 18.12
CA GLY A 47 -19.21 5.56 17.74
C GLY A 47 -18.91 4.80 16.45
N LYS A 48 -17.69 4.95 15.90
CA LYS A 48 -17.22 4.21 14.73
C LYS A 48 -16.56 2.90 15.18
N HIS A 49 -17.39 1.93 15.53
CA HIS A 49 -16.91 0.60 15.89
C HIS A 49 -16.47 -0.15 14.64
N PHE A 50 -15.27 -0.74 14.70
CA PHE A 50 -14.80 -1.60 13.63
C PHE A 50 -15.62 -2.89 13.59
N LEU A 51 -16.33 -3.09 12.48
CA LEU A 51 -17.04 -4.32 12.16
C LEU A 51 -16.27 -5.07 11.09
N ASP A 52 -15.97 -6.34 11.35
CA ASP A 52 -15.10 -7.13 10.47
C ASP A 52 -15.72 -7.28 9.08
N GLU A 53 -17.05 -7.40 8.98
CA GLU A 53 -17.80 -7.40 7.72
C GLU A 53 -17.60 -6.13 6.89
N GLU A 54 -17.58 -4.96 7.52
CA GLU A 54 -17.33 -3.69 6.84
C GLU A 54 -15.86 -3.59 6.40
N GLY A 55 -14.93 -4.08 7.21
CA GLY A 55 -13.52 -4.20 6.85
C GLY A 55 -13.33 -5.10 5.62
N VAL A 56 -13.98 -6.26 5.59
CA VAL A 56 -13.96 -7.19 4.45
C VAL A 56 -14.58 -6.56 3.21
N LYS A 57 -15.70 -5.83 3.34
CA LYS A 57 -16.29 -5.09 2.20
C LYS A 57 -15.33 -4.07 1.61
N LEU A 58 -14.55 -3.36 2.44
CA LEU A 58 -13.52 -2.43 1.97
C LEU A 58 -12.42 -3.14 1.18
N LEU A 59 -11.97 -4.31 1.64
CA LEU A 59 -10.99 -5.12 0.92
C LEU A 59 -11.52 -5.63 -0.42
N ILE A 60 -12.75 -6.16 -0.45
CA ILE A 60 -13.38 -6.63 -1.68
C ILE A 60 -13.52 -5.47 -2.68
N SER A 61 -13.93 -4.27 -2.22
CA SER A 61 -14.00 -3.08 -3.09
C SER A 61 -12.64 -2.71 -3.65
N ALA A 62 -11.61 -2.69 -2.81
CA ALA A 62 -10.24 -2.36 -3.23
C ALA A 62 -9.72 -3.35 -4.27
N ASN A 63 -9.93 -4.65 -4.08
CA ASN A 63 -9.54 -5.67 -5.05
C ASN A 63 -10.31 -5.52 -6.37
N LYS A 64 -11.60 -5.21 -6.33
CA LYS A 64 -12.38 -4.93 -7.56
C LYS A 64 -11.87 -3.68 -8.30
N GLU A 65 -11.46 -2.65 -7.57
CA GLU A 65 -10.86 -1.45 -8.17
C GLU A 65 -9.52 -1.79 -8.84
N ILE A 66 -8.63 -2.49 -8.13
CA ILE A 66 -7.36 -2.96 -8.69
C ILE A 66 -7.61 -3.81 -9.94
N SER A 67 -8.49 -4.81 -9.88
CA SER A 67 -8.79 -5.67 -11.03
C SER A 67 -9.37 -4.93 -12.24
N ARG A 68 -10.02 -3.77 -12.07
CA ARG A 68 -10.49 -2.95 -13.20
C ARG A 68 -9.38 -2.10 -13.82
N GLU A 69 -8.40 -1.71 -13.01
CA GLU A 69 -7.27 -0.90 -13.46
C GLU A 69 -6.17 -1.77 -14.11
N LEU A 70 -6.12 -3.07 -13.79
CA LEU A 70 -5.29 -4.06 -14.46
C LEU A 70 -5.97 -4.52 -15.75
N SER A 71 -5.29 -4.42 -16.89
CA SER A 71 -5.92 -4.80 -18.18
C SER A 71 -6.00 -6.32 -18.35
N GLU A 72 -7.18 -6.82 -18.75
CA GLU A 72 -7.40 -8.25 -19.06
C GLU A 72 -6.43 -8.78 -20.12
N GLU A 73 -5.97 -7.93 -21.04
CA GLU A 73 -4.98 -8.28 -22.08
C GLU A 73 -3.54 -8.48 -21.57
N ARG A 74 -3.19 -8.00 -20.37
CA ARG A 74 -1.82 -8.11 -19.80
C ARG A 74 -1.69 -9.22 -18.79
N TRP A 75 -2.73 -9.49 -18.02
CA TRP A 75 -2.67 -10.40 -16.87
C TRP A 75 -3.30 -11.76 -17.15
N GLY A 76 -3.23 -12.26 -18.39
CA GLY A 76 -3.99 -13.41 -18.90
C GLY A 76 -4.20 -14.60 -17.94
N ASP A 77 -3.14 -15.06 -17.24
CA ASP A 77 -3.16 -16.21 -16.31
C ASP A 77 -3.38 -15.82 -14.83
N GLY A 78 -3.63 -14.54 -14.55
CA GLY A 78 -3.89 -14.00 -13.22
C GLY A 78 -2.65 -13.46 -12.51
N ILE A 79 -2.92 -12.62 -11.50
CA ILE A 79 -1.94 -11.88 -10.70
C ILE A 79 -0.93 -12.78 -9.95
N GLY A 80 -1.30 -14.04 -9.70
CA GLY A 80 -0.50 -15.01 -8.95
C GLY A 80 0.81 -15.41 -9.62
N LYS A 81 0.76 -15.73 -10.92
CA LYS A 81 1.94 -16.15 -11.71
C LYS A 81 2.98 -15.04 -11.83
N TYR A 82 2.51 -13.80 -11.90
CA TYR A 82 3.37 -12.62 -11.96
C TYR A 82 4.15 -12.38 -10.66
N PHE A 83 3.55 -12.63 -9.49
CA PHE A 83 4.25 -12.55 -8.20
C PHE A 83 5.31 -13.66 -8.04
N GLU A 84 5.08 -14.82 -8.65
CA GLU A 84 6.08 -15.91 -8.70
C GLU A 84 7.28 -15.53 -9.58
N GLU A 85 7.05 -14.79 -10.66
CA GLU A 85 8.09 -14.38 -11.62
C GLU A 85 8.86 -13.11 -11.21
N ASN A 86 8.34 -12.30 -10.28
CA ASN A 86 8.94 -11.02 -9.85
C ASN A 86 9.06 -10.94 -8.32
N PRO A 87 10.01 -11.65 -7.69
CA PRO A 87 10.11 -11.76 -6.24
C PRO A 87 10.42 -10.45 -5.51
N GLU A 88 11.02 -9.44 -6.14
CA GLU A 88 11.14 -8.08 -5.59
C GLU A 88 9.79 -7.41 -5.34
N VAL A 89 8.73 -7.85 -6.03
CA VAL A 89 7.35 -7.42 -5.78
C VAL A 89 6.79 -8.06 -4.50
N ASN A 90 7.39 -9.14 -3.99
CA ASN A 90 7.00 -9.71 -2.68
C ASN A 90 7.31 -8.76 -1.51
N GLU A 91 8.28 -7.84 -1.63
CA GLU A 91 8.49 -6.78 -0.63
C GLU A 91 7.33 -5.78 -0.62
N LEU A 92 6.64 -5.58 -1.75
CA LEU A 92 5.40 -4.80 -1.82
C LEU A 92 4.20 -5.58 -1.23
N LEU A 93 4.22 -6.92 -1.25
CA LEU A 93 3.22 -7.76 -0.59
C LEU A 93 3.33 -7.79 0.95
N GLU A 94 4.38 -7.23 1.56
CA GLU A 94 4.35 -6.91 3.00
C GLU A 94 3.15 -6.02 3.36
N ALA A 95 2.57 -5.29 2.38
CA ALA A 95 1.32 -4.55 2.53
C ALA A 95 0.11 -5.43 2.91
N CYS A 96 0.10 -6.72 2.56
CA CYS A 96 -0.92 -7.67 3.04
C CYS A 96 -0.79 -7.94 4.54
N SER A 97 0.43 -8.05 5.06
CA SER A 97 0.68 -8.20 6.51
C SER A 97 0.22 -6.96 7.29
N ASP A 98 0.29 -5.79 6.65
CA ASP A 98 -0.17 -4.51 7.17
C ASP A 98 -1.71 -4.41 7.24
N ILE A 99 -2.43 -5.12 6.36
CA ILE A 99 -3.91 -5.20 6.39
C ILE A 99 -4.37 -6.04 7.59
N ASP A 100 -3.76 -7.21 7.81
CA ASP A 100 -4.07 -8.06 8.98
C ASP A 100 -3.84 -7.33 10.30
N TYR A 101 -2.80 -6.49 10.35
CA TYR A 101 -2.56 -5.61 11.49
C TYR A 101 -3.72 -4.64 11.73
N ALA A 102 -4.29 -4.04 10.69
CA ALA A 102 -5.42 -3.12 10.82
C ALA A 102 -6.68 -3.79 11.38
N PHE A 103 -6.95 -5.05 11.00
CA PHE A 103 -8.03 -5.86 11.59
C PHE A 103 -7.76 -6.16 13.06
N ARG A 104 -6.52 -6.53 13.41
CA ARG A 104 -6.12 -6.83 14.78
C ARG A 104 -6.30 -5.65 15.73
N ILE A 105 -5.92 -4.44 15.30
CA ILE A 105 -6.06 -3.23 16.12
C ILE A 105 -7.47 -2.63 16.04
N ARG A 106 -8.33 -3.14 15.15
CA ARG A 106 -9.72 -2.72 14.97
C ARG A 106 -9.85 -1.23 14.62
N SER A 107 -9.10 -0.77 13.62
CA SER A 107 -9.14 0.64 13.16
C SER A 107 -9.49 0.78 11.69
N PHE A 108 -10.58 1.49 11.38
CA PHE A 108 -10.95 1.78 9.99
C PHE A 108 -10.00 2.79 9.36
N THR A 109 -9.50 3.73 10.15
CA THR A 109 -8.53 4.73 9.71
C THR A 109 -7.26 4.04 9.25
N VAL A 110 -6.70 3.13 10.06
CA VAL A 110 -5.52 2.38 9.67
C VAL A 110 -5.82 1.46 8.49
N LEU A 111 -6.95 0.73 8.51
CA LEU A 111 -7.33 -0.16 7.39
C LEU A 111 -7.41 0.60 6.06
N LYS A 112 -8.11 1.72 6.00
CA LYS A 112 -8.25 2.52 4.77
C LYS A 112 -6.90 3.01 4.26
N LEU A 113 -6.05 3.52 5.16
CA LEU A 113 -4.74 4.01 4.76
C LEU A 113 -3.83 2.88 4.23
N LYS A 114 -3.88 1.69 4.84
CA LYS A 114 -3.13 0.52 4.38
C LYS A 114 -3.68 -0.01 3.05
N ILE A 115 -5.01 -0.01 2.86
CA ILE A 115 -5.65 -0.35 1.58
C ILE A 115 -5.20 0.60 0.46
N GLU A 116 -5.12 1.91 0.72
CA GLU A 116 -4.66 2.85 -0.30
C GLU A 116 -3.19 2.61 -0.67
N LYS A 117 -2.32 2.36 0.34
CA LYS A 117 -0.92 1.98 0.08
C LYS A 117 -0.83 0.67 -0.71
N TYR A 118 -1.69 -0.30 -0.42
CA TYR A 118 -1.81 -1.55 -1.17
C TYR A 118 -2.19 -1.28 -2.63
N LYS A 119 -3.20 -0.45 -2.91
CA LYS A 119 -3.56 -0.05 -4.28
C LYS A 119 -2.43 0.68 -5.00
N GLU A 120 -1.74 1.59 -4.33
CA GLU A 120 -0.58 2.31 -4.88
C GLU A 120 0.54 1.35 -5.29
N ALA A 121 0.79 0.30 -4.49
CA ALA A 121 1.74 -0.74 -4.84
C ALA A 121 1.36 -1.45 -6.15
N PHE A 122 0.09 -1.83 -6.33
CA PHE A 122 -0.38 -2.42 -7.60
C PHE A 122 -0.22 -1.46 -8.78
N LYS A 123 -0.54 -0.18 -8.60
CA LYS A 123 -0.36 0.84 -9.64
C LYS A 123 1.11 1.02 -10.02
N PHE A 124 2.00 0.99 -9.03
CA PHE A 124 3.43 1.04 -9.28
C PHE A 124 3.88 -0.18 -10.08
N VAL A 125 3.45 -1.39 -9.70
CA VAL A 125 3.75 -2.62 -10.43
C VAL A 125 3.24 -2.54 -11.88
N GLU A 126 1.99 -2.16 -12.09
CA GLU A 126 1.41 -2.01 -13.44
C GLU A 126 2.15 -0.94 -14.27
N LYS A 127 2.58 0.16 -13.66
CA LYS A 127 3.31 1.21 -14.38
C LYS A 127 4.74 0.79 -14.73
N THR A 128 5.45 0.20 -13.79
CA THR A 128 6.87 -0.15 -13.93
C THR A 128 7.03 -1.36 -14.84
N TYR A 129 6.09 -2.31 -14.79
CA TYR A 129 6.22 -3.59 -15.47
C TYR A 129 5.11 -3.89 -16.47
N GLY A 130 3.98 -3.18 -16.46
CA GLY A 130 2.90 -3.39 -17.44
C GLY A 130 3.29 -2.94 -18.86
N ASP A 131 4.28 -2.06 -19.00
CA ASP A 131 4.83 -1.67 -20.31
C ASP A 131 5.79 -2.70 -20.94
N THR A 132 5.99 -3.84 -20.29
CA THR A 132 6.89 -4.92 -20.79
C THR A 132 6.37 -5.65 -22.03
N LYS A 133 5.16 -5.35 -22.54
CA LYS A 133 4.83 -5.69 -23.95
C LYS A 133 5.66 -4.90 -24.98
N THR A 134 6.38 -3.85 -24.57
CA THR A 134 7.37 -3.14 -25.40
C THR A 134 8.82 -3.49 -25.08
N LEU A 135 9.08 -4.15 -23.95
CA LEU A 135 10.38 -4.69 -23.57
C LEU A 135 10.20 -6.16 -23.20
N GLY A 136 9.79 -6.96 -24.20
CA GLY A 136 9.91 -8.40 -24.07
C GLY A 136 11.36 -8.72 -23.79
N ILE A 137 11.63 -9.31 -22.62
CA ILE A 137 12.84 -10.06 -22.23
C ILE A 137 14.00 -9.80 -23.20
N ARG A 138 14.50 -8.57 -23.19
CA ARG A 138 15.73 -8.19 -23.86
C ARG A 138 16.56 -7.59 -22.77
N GLU A 139 17.79 -8.08 -22.66
CA GLU A 139 18.81 -7.46 -21.82
C GLU A 139 18.81 -5.95 -22.08
N LEU A 140 18.60 -5.19 -21.01
CA LEU A 140 18.78 -3.75 -21.05
C LEU A 140 20.18 -3.47 -21.57
N THR A 141 20.30 -2.53 -22.50
CA THR A 141 21.63 -2.05 -22.85
C THR A 141 22.27 -1.42 -21.60
N PRO A 142 23.61 -1.37 -21.49
CA PRO A 142 24.28 -0.80 -20.33
C PRO A 142 23.83 0.64 -19.98
N ASP A 143 23.40 1.41 -20.98
CA ASP A 143 22.91 2.77 -20.78
C ASP A 143 21.47 2.82 -20.26
N GLU A 144 20.63 1.87 -20.66
CA GLU A 144 19.26 1.71 -20.15
C GLU A 144 19.28 1.23 -18.70
N SER A 145 20.16 0.27 -18.36
CA SER A 145 20.36 -0.20 -16.98
C SER A 145 20.79 0.94 -16.05
N LYS A 146 21.79 1.74 -16.46
CA LYS A 146 22.25 2.90 -15.69
C LYS A 146 21.16 3.95 -15.48
N LYS A 147 20.24 4.10 -16.43
CA LYS A 147 19.13 5.05 -16.32
C LYS A 147 18.10 4.56 -15.30
N VAL A 148 17.77 3.27 -15.34
CA VAL A 148 16.88 2.63 -14.37
C VAL A 148 17.47 2.70 -12.96
N ASP A 149 18.76 2.38 -12.78
CA ASP A 149 19.43 2.49 -11.48
C ASP A 149 19.35 3.92 -10.92
N LYS A 150 19.54 4.93 -11.78
CA LYS A 150 19.48 6.34 -11.39
C LYS A 150 18.06 6.81 -11.04
N ASP A 151 17.06 6.30 -11.75
CA ASP A 151 15.65 6.58 -11.48
C ASP A 151 15.21 5.90 -10.17
N LEU A 152 15.73 4.70 -9.88
CA LEU A 152 15.51 3.97 -8.62
C LEU A 152 16.20 4.65 -7.43
N GLU A 153 17.43 5.16 -7.58
CA GLU A 153 18.10 5.99 -6.57
C GLU A 153 17.31 7.29 -6.30
N GLN A 154 16.75 7.93 -7.34
CA GLN A 154 15.96 9.16 -7.18
C GLN A 154 14.65 8.96 -6.41
N ILE A 155 14.05 7.77 -6.50
CA ILE A 155 12.85 7.42 -5.74
C ILE A 155 13.16 6.66 -4.44
N GLY A 156 14.44 6.49 -4.11
CA GLY A 156 14.92 5.92 -2.84
C GLY A 156 14.71 4.42 -2.69
N TRP A 157 14.73 3.69 -3.81
CA TRP A 157 14.64 2.23 -3.87
C TRP A 157 16.00 1.52 -3.86
N LEU A 158 17.05 2.20 -4.34
CA LEU A 158 18.46 1.87 -4.17
C LEU A 158 19.12 2.94 -3.28
#